data_AF-A0A8J2HBR8-F1
#
_entry.id   AF-A0A8J2HBR8-F1
#
_cell.length_a   1.000
_cell.length_b   1.000
_cell.length_c   1.000
_cell.angle_alpha   90.00
_cell.angle_beta   90.00
_cell.angle_gamma   90.00
#
_symmetry.space_group_name_H-M   'P 1'
#
loop_
_entity.id
_entity.type
_entity.pdbx_description
1 polymer ?
#
loop_
_entity_poly.entity_id
_entity_poly.type
_entity_poly.pdbx_seq_one_letter_code
_entity_poly.pdbx_strand_id
1 'polypeptide(L)'
;MESMLIKFQTDLGSISSEILLLQRRSVAMSQQLSNRQAIRGSLSQFIEDMTISEELIRGIMECPVTEKDFLTHLQNLNHKINFIKEQSFKDAKSCVDVKDIVEKLKLKSISKIRNYLLEQVYKFRKPMTNYQIPQNNMLKYKFFFEFILCNERNVAEEICSEYIDTISKIYYSYFKSYSSRLIKLQYEEKPTKDDLMGIEDTVNRGLFHKASLKHKGTVFSIGNRGEILNSQLEEPIIVPHTASKIRYHYEALFRSEQYALVDNACREYLFLTEFFKVRGSQAMDIFNQVMGNTLTLMQKSLQSFTEDCYDTIALFLCFHIIMRYRIICHKRAVPALDKYWDNCTSIIWPRFHHVFSINIQSIKACDPLKFNKETGPHYVTRRYAEFSAAVVSISEGFPCEGVTQLLAELREAVQCFLLRMAAIFPNRTQQLLFLINNYDLVLGVFMERTRDNSKEAESFKEQLNAKSSEYVEEILSPYFGGIIQLVKESEALIEKGLTDELKRHESRAIDLVQSFTNNWKQSLEQINSEILKSFPNLVLGGALVQRTMTQLVEYYQRLHKILPANVRTQLTNIHFIMIEIKKYKVNY
;
A
#
# COMPACT_ATOMS: atom_id res chain seq x y z
N MET A 1 -113.38 36.02 3.60
CA MET A 1 -112.35 35.09 3.06
C MET A 1 -111.02 35.82 2.82
N GLU A 2 -111.06 37.02 2.23
CA GLU A 2 -109.87 37.84 1.94
C GLU A 2 -109.06 38.24 3.19
N SER A 3 -109.71 38.64 4.30
CA SER A 3 -109.00 38.99 5.55
C SER A 3 -108.30 37.80 6.22
N MET A 4 -108.80 36.58 6.02
CA MET A 4 -108.21 35.35 6.55
C MET A 4 -106.97 34.93 5.75
N LEU A 5 -107.01 35.08 4.43
CA LEU A 5 -105.87 34.83 3.53
C LEU A 5 -104.76 35.88 3.72
N ILE A 6 -105.12 37.15 3.90
CA ILE A 6 -104.15 38.22 4.22
C ILE A 6 -103.46 37.94 5.55
N LYS A 7 -104.22 37.55 6.59
CA LYS A 7 -103.65 37.14 7.89
C LYS A 7 -102.66 35.97 7.73
N PHE A 8 -103.05 34.92 7.01
CA PHE A 8 -102.18 33.77 6.76
C PHE A 8 -100.91 34.14 5.97
N GLN A 9 -101.02 35.08 5.02
CA GLN A 9 -99.86 35.59 4.27
C GLN A 9 -98.92 36.42 5.15
N THR A 10 -99.44 37.27 6.04
CA THR A 10 -98.62 37.99 7.02
C THR A 10 -98.00 37.05 8.04
N ASP A 11 -98.71 36.02 8.48
CA ASP A 11 -98.20 35.04 9.45
C ASP A 11 -97.12 34.15 8.81
N LEU A 12 -97.30 33.70 7.56
CA LEU A 12 -96.25 33.00 6.81
C LEU A 12 -95.04 33.90 6.50
N GLY A 13 -95.28 35.18 6.21
CA GLY A 13 -94.22 36.18 6.03
C GLY A 13 -93.43 36.42 7.32
N SER A 14 -94.11 36.50 8.47
CA SER A 14 -93.46 36.67 9.77
C SER A 14 -92.69 35.42 10.16
N ILE A 15 -93.26 34.22 10.02
CA ILE A 15 -92.60 32.94 10.30
C ILE A 15 -91.40 32.74 9.36
N SER A 16 -91.53 33.05 8.07
CA SER A 16 -90.41 32.98 7.13
C SER A 16 -89.29 33.96 7.51
N SER A 17 -89.65 35.17 7.94
CA SER A 17 -88.68 36.15 8.42
C SER A 17 -88.00 35.72 9.72
N GLU A 18 -88.73 35.11 10.66
CA GLU A 18 -88.18 34.53 11.89
C GLU A 18 -87.27 33.35 11.60
N ILE A 19 -87.65 32.45 10.68
CA ILE A 19 -86.81 31.33 10.23
C ILE A 19 -85.53 31.86 9.58
N LEU A 20 -85.61 32.88 8.72
CA LEU A 20 -84.42 33.50 8.12
C LEU A 20 -83.54 34.19 9.18
N LEU A 21 -84.15 34.80 10.20
CA LEU A 21 -83.44 35.46 11.29
C LEU A 21 -82.75 34.44 12.21
N LEU A 22 -83.43 33.33 12.52
CA LEU A 22 -82.87 32.17 13.23
C LEU A 22 -81.73 31.52 12.44
N GLN A 23 -81.91 31.34 11.13
CA GLN A 23 -80.88 30.78 10.25
C GLN A 23 -79.64 31.68 10.20
N ARG A 24 -79.83 33.01 10.05
CA ARG A 24 -78.72 33.98 10.11
C ARG A 24 -78.01 33.96 11.47
N ARG A 25 -78.77 33.88 12.58
CA ARG A 25 -78.19 33.77 13.93
C ARG A 25 -77.41 32.47 14.11
N SER A 26 -77.93 31.35 13.61
CA SER A 26 -77.26 30.04 13.68
C SER A 26 -75.93 30.05 12.93
N VAL A 27 -75.91 30.61 11.70
CA VAL A 27 -74.67 30.76 10.92
C VAL A 27 -73.67 31.69 11.62
N ALA A 28 -74.12 32.83 12.14
CA ALA A 28 -73.25 33.75 12.87
C ALA A 28 -72.66 33.11 14.14
N MET A 29 -73.47 32.35 14.88
CA MET A 29 -73.03 31.65 16.09
C MET A 29 -72.08 30.50 15.76
N SER A 30 -72.31 29.77 14.68
CA SER A 30 -71.40 28.74 14.17
C SER A 30 -70.05 29.35 13.77
N GLN A 31 -70.04 30.49 13.09
CA GLN A 31 -68.83 31.21 12.73
C GLN A 31 -68.07 31.73 13.96
N GLN A 32 -68.77 32.27 14.96
CA GLN A 32 -68.15 32.68 16.23
C GLN A 32 -67.56 31.49 16.99
N LEU A 33 -68.24 30.34 17.02
CA LEU A 33 -67.75 29.12 17.64
C LEU A 33 -66.49 28.61 16.93
N SER A 34 -66.50 28.57 15.59
CA SER A 34 -65.35 28.18 14.77
C SER A 34 -64.14 29.10 15.03
N ASN A 35 -64.35 30.42 15.03
CA ASN A 35 -63.29 31.39 15.32
C ASN A 35 -62.72 31.21 16.74
N ARG A 36 -63.58 30.98 17.74
CA ARG A 36 -63.14 30.73 19.13
C ARG A 36 -62.35 29.43 19.26
N GLN A 37 -62.76 28.37 18.57
CA GLN A 37 -62.03 27.09 18.57
C GLN A 37 -60.65 27.23 17.93
N ALA A 38 -60.56 27.94 16.80
CA ALA A 38 -59.29 28.21 16.13
C ALA A 38 -58.32 28.99 17.02
N ILE A 39 -58.81 30.07 17.66
CA ILE A 39 -58.02 30.92 18.55
C ILE A 39 -57.62 30.17 19.84
N ARG A 40 -58.52 29.35 20.40
CA ARG A 40 -58.26 28.56 21.61
C ARG A 40 -57.06 27.62 21.44
N GLY A 41 -56.92 26.98 20.29
CA GLY A 41 -55.78 26.09 20.01
C GLY A 41 -54.45 26.84 20.09
N SER A 42 -54.34 27.97 19.36
CA SER A 42 -53.12 28.79 19.34
C SER A 42 -52.80 29.41 20.70
N LEU A 43 -53.81 29.86 21.47
CA LEU A 43 -53.61 30.38 22.82
C LEU A 43 -53.20 29.30 23.81
N SER A 44 -53.79 28.10 23.74
CA SER A 44 -53.41 26.97 24.63
C SER A 44 -51.96 26.61 24.41
N GLN A 45 -51.54 26.44 23.16
CA GLN A 45 -50.15 26.15 22.80
C GLN A 45 -49.20 27.25 23.31
N PHE A 46 -49.55 28.52 23.09
CA PHE A 46 -48.74 29.64 23.57
C PHE A 46 -48.58 29.63 25.10
N ILE A 47 -49.65 29.37 25.85
CA ILE A 47 -49.61 29.28 27.31
C ILE A 47 -48.77 28.08 27.73
N GLU A 48 -48.94 26.91 27.13
CA GLU A 48 -48.15 25.71 27.41
C GLU A 48 -46.65 25.95 27.17
N ASP A 49 -46.29 26.61 26.08
CA ASP A 49 -44.90 26.90 25.73
C ASP A 49 -44.29 27.99 26.64
N MET A 50 -45.06 29.00 27.05
CA MET A 50 -44.62 30.07 27.95
C MET A 50 -44.55 29.62 29.43
N THR A 51 -45.42 28.70 29.86
CA THR A 51 -45.52 28.33 31.28
C THR A 51 -44.39 27.39 31.69
N ILE A 52 -43.71 27.67 32.80
CA ILE A 52 -42.78 26.72 33.41
C ILE A 52 -43.52 25.92 34.49
N SER A 53 -43.60 24.59 34.31
CA SER A 53 -44.18 23.71 35.32
C SER A 53 -43.23 23.50 36.51
N GLU A 54 -43.78 23.27 37.70
CA GLU A 54 -43.01 22.88 38.89
C GLU A 54 -42.27 21.56 38.68
N GLU A 55 -42.84 20.65 37.88
CA GLU A 55 -42.20 19.39 37.48
C GLU A 55 -40.91 19.63 36.70
N LEU A 56 -40.89 20.61 35.77
CA LEU A 56 -39.69 20.97 35.03
C LEU A 56 -38.60 21.53 35.96
N ILE A 57 -39.00 22.41 36.89
CA ILE A 57 -38.10 22.98 37.89
C ILE A 57 -37.49 21.87 38.74
N ARG A 58 -38.33 21.01 39.33
CA ARG A 58 -37.90 19.90 40.18
C ARG A 58 -37.02 18.92 39.41
N GLY A 59 -37.40 18.58 38.18
CA GLY A 59 -36.64 17.70 37.29
C GLY A 59 -35.23 18.23 37.05
N ILE A 60 -35.06 19.51 36.71
CA ILE A 60 -33.72 20.09 36.50
C ILE A 60 -32.91 20.16 37.79
N MET A 61 -33.55 20.52 38.90
CA MET A 61 -32.87 20.72 40.19
C MET A 61 -32.41 19.39 40.79
N GLU A 62 -33.30 18.40 40.86
CA GLU A 62 -33.13 17.18 41.66
C GLU A 62 -32.68 15.97 40.83
N CYS A 63 -33.14 15.83 39.58
CA CYS A 63 -32.84 14.64 38.78
C CYS A 63 -31.33 14.56 38.44
N PRO A 64 -30.67 13.40 38.65
CA PRO A 64 -29.30 13.18 38.22
C PRO A 64 -29.11 13.32 36.71
N VAL A 65 -27.97 13.87 36.29
CA VAL A 65 -27.64 14.10 34.87
C VAL A 65 -27.56 12.80 34.06
N THR A 66 -27.36 11.65 34.72
CA THR A 66 -27.28 10.33 34.09
C THR A 66 -28.64 9.72 33.72
N GLU A 67 -29.72 10.22 34.30
CA GLU A 67 -31.07 9.68 34.08
C GLU A 67 -31.69 10.21 32.78
N LYS A 68 -32.53 9.37 32.16
CA LYS A 68 -33.23 9.74 30.92
C LYS A 68 -34.18 10.91 31.13
N ASP A 69 -34.76 11.02 32.32
CA ASP A 69 -35.70 12.08 32.67
C ASP A 69 -34.99 13.44 32.69
N PHE A 70 -33.74 13.54 33.14
CA PHE A 70 -33.02 14.81 33.05
C PHE A 70 -32.87 15.29 31.60
N LEU A 71 -32.63 14.37 30.65
CA LEU A 71 -32.51 14.69 29.23
C LEU A 71 -33.84 15.22 28.65
N THR A 72 -34.97 14.62 28.99
CA THR A 72 -36.29 15.06 28.51
C THR A 72 -36.65 16.43 29.08
N HIS A 73 -36.40 16.66 30.37
CA HIS A 73 -36.56 17.97 31.01
C HIS A 73 -35.64 19.02 30.37
N LEU A 74 -34.39 18.67 30.05
CA LEU A 74 -33.45 19.59 29.40
C LEU A 74 -33.89 19.97 27.98
N GLN A 75 -34.42 19.01 27.20
CA GLN A 75 -34.97 19.28 25.87
C GLN A 75 -36.18 20.21 25.95
N ASN A 76 -37.07 19.98 26.92
CA ASN A 76 -38.22 20.85 27.18
C ASN A 76 -37.75 22.27 27.56
N LEU A 77 -36.78 22.39 28.48
CA LEU A 77 -36.19 23.69 28.83
C LEU A 77 -35.58 24.39 27.62
N ASN A 78 -34.85 23.67 26.77
CA ASN A 78 -34.24 24.25 25.57
C ASN A 78 -35.29 24.80 24.59
N HIS A 79 -36.39 24.06 24.39
CA HIS A 79 -37.53 24.53 23.59
C HIS A 79 -38.11 25.82 24.18
N LYS A 80 -38.36 25.85 25.50
CA LYS A 80 -38.88 27.03 26.20
C LYS A 80 -37.93 28.23 26.14
N ILE A 81 -36.63 28.02 26.30
CA ILE A 81 -35.61 29.08 26.15
C ILE A 81 -35.70 29.71 24.75
N ASN A 82 -35.78 28.89 23.70
CA ASN A 82 -35.84 29.38 22.33
C ASN A 82 -37.16 30.10 22.04
N PHE A 83 -38.28 29.53 22.49
CA PHE A 83 -39.59 30.17 22.36
C PHE A 83 -39.64 31.52 23.06
N ILE A 84 -39.15 31.63 24.30
CA ILE A 84 -39.13 32.89 25.06
C ILE A 84 -38.22 33.91 24.38
N LYS A 85 -37.06 33.49 23.84
CA LYS A 85 -36.21 34.37 23.01
C LYS A 85 -36.97 34.87 21.79
N GLU A 86 -37.67 34.03 21.04
CA GLU A 86 -38.46 34.43 19.88
C GLU A 86 -39.61 35.40 20.23
N GLN A 87 -40.35 35.12 21.30
CA GLN A 87 -41.46 35.98 21.74
C GLN A 87 -40.99 37.29 22.37
N SER A 88 -39.78 37.33 22.93
CA SER A 88 -39.20 38.58 23.45
C SER A 88 -39.03 39.66 22.38
N PHE A 89 -38.84 39.28 21.11
CA PHE A 89 -38.82 40.22 19.98
C PHE A 89 -40.19 40.80 19.62
N LYS A 90 -41.28 40.22 20.16
CA LYS A 90 -42.67 40.65 19.92
C LYS A 90 -43.25 41.41 21.12
N ASP A 91 -42.40 41.83 22.07
CA ASP A 91 -42.76 42.60 23.27
C ASP A 91 -43.88 41.99 24.13
N ALA A 92 -43.95 40.66 24.19
CA ALA A 92 -44.90 39.97 25.06
C ALA A 92 -44.55 40.18 26.55
N LYS A 93 -45.44 40.82 27.32
CA LYS A 93 -45.21 41.11 28.75
C LYS A 93 -44.97 39.86 29.59
N SER A 94 -45.61 38.75 29.25
CA SER A 94 -45.45 37.45 29.93
C SER A 94 -44.02 36.89 29.85
N CYS A 95 -43.20 37.34 28.90
CA CYS A 95 -41.79 36.97 28.85
C CYS A 95 -41.02 37.53 30.06
N VAL A 96 -41.39 38.70 30.58
CA VAL A 96 -40.70 39.33 31.72
C VAL A 96 -40.88 38.51 32.99
N ASP A 97 -42.09 37.98 33.21
CA ASP A 97 -42.44 37.22 34.42
C ASP A 97 -41.69 35.89 34.51
N VAL A 98 -41.41 35.27 33.36
CA VAL A 98 -40.84 33.93 33.27
C VAL A 98 -39.30 33.97 33.11
N LYS A 99 -38.76 35.09 32.63
CA LYS A 99 -37.34 35.24 32.26
C LYS A 99 -36.36 34.88 33.37
N ASP A 100 -36.57 35.38 34.59
CA ASP A 100 -35.65 35.14 35.71
C ASP A 100 -35.58 33.65 36.10
N ILE A 101 -36.73 32.96 36.09
CA ILE A 101 -36.81 31.53 36.40
C ILE A 101 -36.06 30.72 35.33
N VAL A 102 -36.29 31.03 34.05
CA VAL A 102 -35.60 30.36 32.93
C VAL A 102 -34.09 30.55 33.01
N GLU A 103 -33.64 31.78 33.29
CA GLU A 103 -32.22 32.09 33.41
C GLU A 103 -31.58 31.30 34.57
N LYS A 104 -32.24 31.23 35.73
CA LYS A 104 -31.77 30.42 36.87
C LYS A 104 -31.72 28.93 36.55
N LEU A 105 -32.74 28.39 35.88
CA LEU A 105 -32.78 26.98 35.44
C LEU A 105 -31.70 26.69 34.40
N LYS A 106 -31.46 27.61 33.46
CA LYS A 106 -30.39 27.54 32.47
C LYS A 106 -29.03 27.46 33.16
N LEU A 107 -28.71 28.39 34.06
CA LEU A 107 -27.45 28.40 34.81
C LEU A 107 -27.25 27.12 35.62
N LYS A 108 -28.30 26.63 36.30
CA LYS A 108 -28.22 25.38 37.05
C LYS A 108 -27.97 24.18 36.14
N SER A 109 -28.66 24.09 35.00
CA SER A 109 -28.49 23.02 34.03
C SER A 109 -27.06 23.00 33.49
N ILE A 110 -26.52 24.17 33.12
CA ILE A 110 -25.15 24.32 32.62
C ILE A 110 -24.14 23.87 33.68
N SER A 111 -24.31 24.27 34.94
CA SER A 111 -23.44 23.83 36.04
C SER A 111 -23.43 22.31 36.23
N LYS A 112 -24.62 21.68 36.24
CA LYS A 112 -24.75 20.21 36.39
C LYS A 112 -24.11 19.47 35.21
N ILE A 113 -24.38 19.92 33.98
CA ILE A 113 -23.85 19.31 32.76
C ILE A 113 -22.32 19.48 32.69
N ARG A 114 -21.81 20.68 32.98
CA ARG A 114 -20.37 20.96 33.01
C ARG A 114 -19.65 20.01 33.96
N ASN A 115 -20.14 19.86 35.20
CA ASN A 115 -19.56 18.96 36.18
C ASN A 115 -19.53 17.51 35.67
N TYR A 116 -20.65 17.04 35.10
CA TYR A 116 -20.72 15.69 34.53
C TYR A 116 -19.72 15.47 33.39
N LEU A 117 -19.63 16.41 32.44
CA LEU A 117 -18.73 16.30 31.29
C LEU A 117 -17.26 16.34 31.73
N LEU A 118 -16.88 17.26 32.61
CA LEU A 118 -15.53 17.31 33.18
C LEU A 118 -15.19 16.04 33.95
N GLU A 119 -16.13 15.48 34.72
CA GLU A 119 -15.94 14.17 35.37
C GLU A 119 -15.68 13.05 34.36
N GLN A 120 -16.35 13.03 33.20
CA GLN A 120 -16.02 12.06 32.14
C GLN A 120 -14.61 12.30 31.59
N VAL A 121 -14.21 13.57 31.38
CA VAL A 121 -12.84 13.92 30.94
C VAL A 121 -11.79 13.45 31.96
N TYR A 122 -12.06 13.59 33.25
CA TYR A 122 -11.13 13.14 34.29
C TYR A 122 -11.01 11.63 34.40
N LYS A 123 -12.02 10.86 33.98
CA LYS A 123 -11.91 9.39 33.94
C LYS A 123 -10.83 8.90 32.98
N PHE A 124 -10.53 9.63 31.91
CA PHE A 124 -9.46 9.26 30.98
C PHE A 124 -8.07 9.26 31.65
N ARG A 125 -7.88 10.05 32.71
CA ARG A 125 -6.60 10.12 33.46
C ARG A 125 -6.30 8.86 34.25
N LYS A 126 -7.29 7.98 34.47
CA LYS A 126 -7.08 6.75 35.23
C LYS A 126 -6.26 5.75 34.39
N PRO A 127 -5.21 5.15 34.96
CA PRO A 127 -4.40 4.17 34.23
C PRO A 127 -5.24 2.95 33.82
N MET A 128 -4.91 2.37 32.66
CA MET A 128 -5.62 1.20 32.08
C MET A 128 -7.09 1.43 31.72
N THR A 129 -7.56 2.68 31.68
CA THR A 129 -8.93 2.99 31.25
C THR A 129 -9.08 2.67 29.77
N ASN A 130 -10.10 1.89 29.42
CA ASN A 130 -10.51 1.79 28.03
C ASN A 130 -11.15 3.12 27.61
N TYR A 131 -10.42 3.92 26.83
CA TYR A 131 -10.83 5.27 26.39
C TYR A 131 -12.18 5.27 25.64
N GLN A 132 -12.57 4.13 25.06
CA GLN A 132 -13.86 3.97 24.39
C GLN A 132 -15.04 4.12 25.35
N ILE A 133 -14.91 3.67 26.60
CA ILE A 133 -16.04 3.65 27.54
C ILE A 133 -16.47 5.08 27.89
N PRO A 134 -15.56 5.99 28.33
CA PRO A 134 -15.95 7.38 28.57
C PRO A 134 -16.38 8.12 27.30
N GLN A 135 -15.74 7.89 26.14
CA GLN A 135 -16.17 8.50 24.87
C GLN A 135 -17.59 8.09 24.47
N ASN A 136 -17.94 6.81 24.57
CA ASN A 136 -19.29 6.32 24.28
C ASN A 136 -20.33 6.90 25.24
N ASN A 137 -19.98 7.07 26.52
CA ASN A 137 -20.85 7.73 27.49
C ASN A 137 -21.08 9.20 27.13
N MET A 138 -20.04 9.93 26.71
CA MET A 138 -20.17 11.31 26.25
C MET A 138 -21.02 11.41 24.98
N LEU A 139 -20.83 10.50 24.01
CA LEU A 139 -21.65 10.44 22.79
C LEU A 139 -23.12 10.15 23.07
N LYS A 140 -23.43 9.26 24.03
CA LYS A 140 -24.80 8.97 24.46
C LYS A 140 -25.54 10.23 24.90
N TYR A 141 -24.83 11.15 25.54
CA TYR A 141 -25.37 12.41 26.02
C TYR A 141 -24.91 13.62 25.19
N LYS A 142 -24.71 13.47 23.88
CA LYS A 142 -24.24 14.56 22.99
C LYS A 142 -25.07 15.85 23.02
N PHE A 143 -26.38 15.75 23.34
CA PHE A 143 -27.26 16.91 23.48
C PHE A 143 -26.80 17.86 24.61
N PHE A 144 -26.10 17.35 25.62
CA PHE A 144 -25.54 18.17 26.69
C PHE A 144 -24.55 19.20 26.19
N PHE A 145 -23.63 18.80 25.31
CA PHE A 145 -22.67 19.72 24.72
C PHE A 145 -23.37 20.72 23.79
N GLU A 146 -24.34 20.27 23.00
CA GLU A 146 -25.16 21.13 22.14
C GLU A 146 -25.92 22.20 22.95
N PHE A 147 -26.52 21.81 24.08
CA PHE A 147 -27.20 22.72 24.98
C PHE A 147 -26.25 23.79 25.55
N ILE A 148 -25.04 23.40 25.98
CA ILE A 148 -24.05 24.37 26.47
C ILE A 148 -23.60 25.29 25.33
N LEU A 149 -23.27 24.76 24.15
CA LEU A 149 -22.79 25.53 23.01
C LEU A 149 -23.78 26.63 22.58
N CYS A 150 -25.09 26.35 22.63
CA CYS A 150 -26.14 27.29 22.29
C CYS A 150 -26.40 28.37 23.36
N ASN A 151 -25.99 28.13 24.62
CA ASN A 151 -26.34 29.00 25.75
C ASN A 151 -25.14 29.72 26.37
N GLU A 152 -24.00 29.06 26.56
CA GLU A 152 -22.78 29.61 27.19
C GLU A 152 -21.50 29.08 26.51
N ARG A 153 -20.97 29.85 25.56
CA ARG A 153 -19.81 29.43 24.74
C ARG A 153 -18.53 29.24 25.57
N ASN A 154 -18.31 30.08 26.58
CA ASN A 154 -17.12 30.01 27.45
C ASN A 154 -17.01 28.65 28.15
N VAL A 155 -18.14 28.08 28.58
CA VAL A 155 -18.18 26.77 29.24
C VAL A 155 -17.95 25.64 28.22
N ALA A 156 -18.46 25.78 26.99
CA ALA A 156 -18.19 24.82 25.92
C ALA A 156 -16.69 24.80 25.56
N GLU A 157 -16.05 25.97 25.44
CA GLU A 157 -14.62 26.12 25.19
C GLU A 157 -13.78 25.50 26.32
N GLU A 158 -14.15 25.73 27.59
CA GLU A 158 -13.49 25.11 28.74
C GLU A 158 -13.50 23.58 28.66
N ILE A 159 -14.68 22.98 28.44
CA ILE A 159 -14.83 21.52 28.35
C ILE A 159 -14.02 20.97 27.17
N CYS A 160 -14.02 21.67 26.04
CA CYS A 160 -13.25 21.29 24.86
C CYS A 160 -11.74 21.35 25.14
N SER A 161 -11.25 22.45 25.72
CA SER A 161 -9.84 22.64 26.08
C SER A 161 -9.36 21.56 27.05
N GLU A 162 -10.13 21.28 28.11
CA GLU A 162 -9.76 20.28 29.11
C GLU A 162 -9.71 18.86 28.52
N TYR A 163 -10.62 18.57 27.57
CA TYR A 163 -10.61 17.31 26.81
C TYR A 163 -9.35 17.21 25.96
N ILE A 164 -9.06 18.24 25.16
CA ILE A 164 -7.90 18.29 24.27
C ILE A 164 -6.61 18.10 25.07
N ASP A 165 -6.43 18.85 26.15
CA ASP A 165 -5.24 18.79 27.00
C ASP A 165 -5.04 17.41 27.64
N THR A 166 -6.13 16.77 28.06
CA THR A 166 -6.08 15.46 28.71
C THR A 166 -5.76 14.37 27.69
N ILE A 167 -6.46 14.34 26.57
CA ILE A 167 -6.32 13.29 25.55
C ILE A 167 -4.99 13.43 24.79
N SER A 168 -4.53 14.64 24.50
CA SER A 168 -3.23 14.88 23.86
C SER A 168 -2.08 14.27 24.67
N LYS A 169 -2.07 14.49 25.98
CA LYS A 169 -1.05 13.92 26.89
C LYS A 169 -1.12 12.40 26.97
N ILE A 170 -2.33 11.84 26.96
CA ILE A 170 -2.55 10.39 27.01
C ILE A 170 -2.02 9.72 25.74
N TYR A 171 -2.41 10.20 24.56
CA TYR A 171 -1.92 9.64 23.29
C TYR A 171 -0.41 9.76 23.17
N TYR A 172 0.15 10.93 23.49
CA TYR A 172 1.59 11.13 23.46
C TYR A 172 2.33 10.15 24.38
N SER A 173 1.87 9.99 25.62
CA SER A 173 2.47 9.05 26.58
C SER A 173 2.36 7.59 26.12
N TYR A 174 1.19 7.20 25.59
CA TYR A 174 0.94 5.87 25.05
C TYR A 174 1.90 5.56 23.90
N PHE A 175 1.93 6.38 22.85
CA PHE A 175 2.78 6.13 21.68
C PHE A 175 4.26 6.22 22.02
N LYS A 176 4.68 7.16 22.89
CA LYS A 176 6.06 7.23 23.37
C LYS A 176 6.50 5.95 24.07
N SER A 177 5.68 5.45 25.01
CA SER A 177 5.96 4.19 25.69
C SER A 177 5.92 3.01 24.72
N TYR A 178 4.95 2.98 23.80
CA TYR A 178 4.79 1.89 22.85
C TYR A 178 5.98 1.78 21.89
N SER A 179 6.36 2.90 21.26
CA SER A 179 7.54 3.02 20.38
C SER A 179 8.82 2.55 21.08
N SER A 180 9.04 3.03 22.31
CA SER A 180 10.24 2.68 23.09
C SER A 180 10.34 1.18 23.46
N ARG A 181 9.20 0.48 23.51
CA ARG A 181 9.16 -0.97 23.79
C ARG A 181 9.26 -1.77 22.50
N LEU A 182 8.60 -1.32 21.42
CA LEU A 182 8.67 -1.97 20.11
C LEU A 182 10.09 -2.01 19.57
N ILE A 183 10.83 -0.91 19.66
CA ILE A 183 12.19 -0.85 19.10
C ILE A 183 13.14 -1.87 19.74
N LYS A 184 12.88 -2.29 20.99
CA LYS A 184 13.67 -3.34 21.68
C LYS A 184 13.44 -4.75 21.11
N LEU A 185 12.39 -4.93 20.29
CA LEU A 185 12.10 -6.18 19.60
C LEU A 185 12.72 -6.23 18.21
N GLN A 186 13.38 -5.15 17.77
CA GLN A 186 14.06 -5.13 16.48
C GLN A 186 15.26 -6.10 16.48
N TYR A 187 15.55 -6.71 15.33
CA TYR A 187 16.84 -7.37 15.14
C TYR A 187 18.01 -6.40 15.42
N GLU A 188 19.01 -6.87 16.16
CA GLU A 188 20.20 -6.08 16.55
C GLU A 188 21.13 -5.85 15.36
N GLU A 189 21.25 -6.85 14.48
CA GLU A 189 22.01 -6.80 13.24
C GLU A 189 21.24 -6.01 12.18
N LYS A 190 21.81 -4.89 11.72
CA LYS A 190 21.23 -4.01 10.69
C LYS A 190 22.16 -3.91 9.48
N PRO A 191 21.62 -3.77 8.25
CA PRO A 191 22.44 -3.47 7.09
C PRO A 191 23.15 -2.14 7.26
N THR A 192 24.42 -2.10 6.89
CA THR A 192 25.30 -0.93 7.00
C THR A 192 25.75 -0.46 5.61
N LYS A 193 26.48 0.65 5.56
CA LYS A 193 27.14 1.14 4.33
C LYS A 193 28.09 0.12 3.69
N ASP A 194 28.52 -0.90 4.44
CA ASP A 194 29.45 -1.93 3.98
C ASP A 194 28.70 -3.16 3.40
N ASP A 195 27.37 -3.13 3.37
CA ASP A 195 26.50 -4.21 2.87
C ASP A 195 25.83 -3.82 1.54
N LEU A 196 26.59 -3.23 0.62
CA LEU A 196 26.14 -2.83 -0.73
C LEU A 196 26.27 -3.99 -1.73
N MET A 197 25.47 -3.93 -2.81
CA MET A 197 25.42 -4.99 -3.83
C MET A 197 26.78 -5.36 -4.41
N GLY A 198 27.61 -4.36 -4.75
CA GLY A 198 28.91 -4.53 -5.40
C GLY A 198 30.09 -4.85 -4.47
N ILE A 199 29.87 -4.96 -3.16
CA ILE A 199 30.96 -5.27 -2.20
C ILE A 199 31.28 -6.78 -2.24
N GLU A 200 32.57 -7.09 -2.23
CA GLU A 200 33.14 -8.45 -2.24
C GLU A 200 32.66 -9.27 -1.03
N ASP A 201 32.14 -10.48 -1.27
CA ASP A 201 31.82 -11.44 -0.20
C ASP A 201 33.08 -12.11 0.39
N THR A 202 34.20 -12.04 -0.34
CA THR A 202 35.47 -12.69 -0.03
C THR A 202 36.48 -11.72 0.55
N VAL A 203 36.33 -11.35 1.82
CA VAL A 203 37.51 -10.93 2.60
C VAL A 203 37.42 -11.56 3.98
N ASN A 204 38.39 -12.43 4.28
CA ASN A 204 38.84 -12.73 5.64
C ASN A 204 38.99 -11.40 6.41
N ARG A 205 37.92 -10.99 7.10
CA ARG A 205 37.98 -9.85 8.02
C ARG A 205 38.83 -10.31 9.21
N GLY A 206 40.00 -9.69 9.37
CA GLY A 206 41.00 -10.07 10.36
C GLY A 206 40.46 -10.17 11.79
N LEU A 207 41.25 -10.79 12.68
CA LEU A 207 40.98 -11.18 14.07
C LEU A 207 40.36 -10.13 15.01
N PHE A 208 40.09 -8.90 14.56
CA PHE A 208 39.51 -7.80 15.33
C PHE A 208 38.20 -7.21 14.75
N HIS A 209 37.69 -7.69 13.63
CA HIS A 209 36.39 -7.22 13.09
C HIS A 209 35.25 -8.21 13.42
N LYS A 210 34.31 -7.75 14.25
CA LYS A 210 33.10 -8.48 14.65
C LYS A 210 32.32 -9.05 13.45
N ALA A 211 31.83 -10.26 13.66
CA ALA A 211 31.06 -11.16 12.82
C ALA A 211 30.35 -10.58 11.57
N SER A 212 30.48 -11.31 10.46
CA SER A 212 29.55 -11.27 9.32
C SER A 212 28.10 -11.37 9.81
N LEU A 213 27.22 -10.50 9.30
CA LEU A 213 25.75 -10.64 9.39
C LEU A 213 25.37 -12.12 9.24
N LYS A 214 24.70 -12.71 10.24
CA LYS A 214 24.25 -14.11 10.14
C LYS A 214 23.15 -14.27 9.08
N HIS A 215 22.53 -13.16 8.68
CA HIS A 215 21.40 -13.08 7.77
C HIS A 215 21.69 -12.20 6.54
N LYS A 216 22.91 -12.19 5.98
CA LYS A 216 23.24 -11.39 4.78
C LYS A 216 22.26 -11.57 3.60
N GLY A 217 21.65 -12.75 3.49
CA GLY A 217 20.65 -13.05 2.46
C GLY A 217 19.41 -12.16 2.52
N THR A 218 19.06 -11.54 3.66
CA THR A 218 17.83 -10.75 3.81
C THR A 218 17.94 -9.29 3.38
N VAL A 219 19.15 -8.80 3.07
CA VAL A 219 19.38 -7.39 2.67
C VAL A 219 18.78 -7.12 1.29
N PHE A 220 18.94 -8.08 0.38
CA PHE A 220 18.52 -7.97 -1.02
C PHE A 220 17.35 -8.90 -1.37
N SER A 221 16.88 -9.70 -0.41
CA SER A 221 15.72 -10.57 -0.62
C SER A 221 14.57 -10.17 0.29
N ILE A 222 13.36 -10.24 -0.26
CA ILE A 222 12.13 -9.92 0.48
C ILE A 222 11.68 -11.08 1.39
N GLY A 223 11.82 -12.34 0.95
CA GLY A 223 11.29 -13.49 1.68
C GLY A 223 9.84 -13.28 2.13
N ASN A 224 9.53 -13.64 3.37
CA ASN A 224 8.20 -13.49 3.95
C ASN A 224 7.89 -12.04 4.39
N ARG A 225 8.85 -11.11 4.28
CA ARG A 225 8.67 -9.71 4.69
C ARG A 225 7.59 -9.00 3.85
N GLY A 226 7.35 -9.48 2.63
CA GLY A 226 6.33 -8.93 1.73
C GLY A 226 4.89 -9.18 2.17
N GLU A 227 4.63 -10.18 3.01
CA GLU A 227 3.28 -10.48 3.53
C GLU A 227 2.69 -9.31 4.34
N ILE A 228 3.54 -8.44 4.85
CA ILE A 228 3.19 -7.22 5.58
C ILE A 228 2.28 -6.27 4.83
N LEU A 229 2.36 -6.29 3.49
CA LEU A 229 1.57 -5.44 2.62
C LEU A 229 0.20 -6.03 2.27
N ASN A 230 0.02 -7.32 2.56
CA ASN A 230 -1.15 -8.10 2.16
C ASN A 230 -1.84 -8.66 3.41
N SER A 231 -1.63 -9.93 3.74
CA SER A 231 -2.30 -10.64 4.84
C SER A 231 -2.07 -10.00 6.21
N GLN A 232 -0.87 -9.47 6.46
CA GLN A 232 -0.49 -8.97 7.79
C GLN A 232 -0.73 -7.46 7.97
N LEU A 233 -1.26 -6.74 6.97
CA LEU A 233 -1.42 -5.28 7.01
C LEU A 233 -2.34 -4.80 8.14
N GLU A 234 -3.42 -5.53 8.40
CA GLU A 234 -4.44 -5.20 9.41
C GLU A 234 -4.44 -6.19 10.60
N GLU A 235 -3.41 -7.04 10.71
CA GLU A 235 -3.27 -7.98 11.83
C GLU A 235 -3.21 -7.25 13.19
N PRO A 236 -3.52 -7.93 14.31
CA PRO A 236 -3.41 -7.34 15.64
C PRO A 236 -2.04 -6.71 15.89
N ILE A 237 -2.02 -5.58 16.59
CA ILE A 237 -0.78 -4.89 16.92
C ILE A 237 0.13 -5.78 17.79
N ILE A 238 1.43 -5.66 17.59
CA ILE A 238 2.44 -6.35 18.39
C ILE A 238 2.33 -5.86 19.84
N VAL A 239 2.09 -6.80 20.76
CA VAL A 239 2.08 -6.53 22.20
C VAL A 239 3.48 -6.81 22.75
N PRO A 240 4.27 -5.80 23.17
CA PRO A 240 5.70 -5.98 23.42
C PRO A 240 6.03 -6.96 24.55
N HIS A 241 5.13 -7.10 25.53
CA HIS A 241 5.34 -8.01 26.66
C HIS A 241 5.23 -9.49 26.24
N THR A 242 4.25 -9.83 25.40
CA THR A 242 4.04 -11.21 24.91
C THR A 242 5.07 -11.57 23.83
N ALA A 243 5.49 -10.60 23.03
CA ALA A 243 6.43 -10.79 21.93
C ALA A 243 7.93 -10.67 22.32
N SER A 244 8.26 -10.63 23.62
CA SER A 244 9.63 -10.36 24.11
C SER A 244 10.73 -11.30 23.59
N LYS A 245 10.36 -12.55 23.24
CA LYS A 245 11.28 -13.56 22.68
C LYS A 245 11.38 -13.54 21.15
N ILE A 246 10.49 -12.81 20.48
CA ILE A 246 10.46 -12.71 19.02
C ILE A 246 11.26 -11.47 18.62
N ARG A 247 11.97 -11.57 17.49
CA ARG A 247 12.66 -10.43 16.87
C ARG A 247 12.00 -10.13 15.54
N TYR A 248 11.91 -8.84 15.21
CA TYR A 248 11.21 -8.34 14.03
C TYR A 248 12.12 -7.46 13.18
N HIS A 249 11.88 -7.48 11.87
CA HIS A 249 12.38 -6.44 10.99
C HIS A 249 11.67 -5.11 11.28
N TYR A 250 12.29 -3.99 10.89
CA TYR A 250 11.78 -2.67 11.26
C TYR A 250 10.38 -2.42 10.70
N GLU A 251 10.13 -2.80 9.44
CA GLU A 251 8.84 -2.58 8.79
C GLU A 251 7.67 -3.22 9.53
N ALA A 252 7.89 -4.36 10.21
CA ALA A 252 6.88 -5.02 11.05
C ALA A 252 6.53 -4.19 12.30
N LEU A 253 7.56 -3.62 12.93
CA LEU A 253 7.37 -2.70 14.07
C LEU A 253 6.66 -1.42 13.62
N PHE A 254 7.13 -0.84 12.51
CA PHE A 254 6.54 0.35 11.90
C PHE A 254 5.07 0.12 11.54
N ARG A 255 4.75 -0.98 10.87
CA ARG A 255 3.38 -1.39 10.53
C ARG A 255 2.48 -1.48 11.75
N SER A 256 2.94 -2.14 12.81
CA SER A 256 2.20 -2.24 14.07
C SER A 256 1.94 -0.88 14.71
N GLU A 257 2.96 -0.01 14.73
CA GLU A 257 2.88 1.33 15.29
C GLU A 257 1.92 2.24 14.50
N GLN A 258 2.03 2.24 13.17
CA GLN A 258 1.18 3.02 12.29
C GLN A 258 -0.26 2.49 12.27
N TYR A 259 -0.49 1.18 12.39
CA TYR A 259 -1.84 0.65 12.51
C TYR A 259 -2.53 1.09 13.81
N ALA A 260 -1.80 1.03 14.92
CA ALA A 260 -2.29 1.57 16.19
C ALA A 260 -2.65 3.05 16.05
N LEU A 261 -1.84 3.83 15.33
CA LEU A 261 -2.11 5.23 15.05
C LEU A 261 -3.37 5.41 14.21
N VAL A 262 -3.54 4.67 13.12
CA VAL A 262 -4.72 4.72 12.24
C VAL A 262 -6.00 4.44 13.04
N ASP A 263 -6.02 3.39 13.84
CA ASP A 263 -7.19 3.01 14.63
C ASP A 263 -7.57 4.07 15.68
N ASN A 264 -6.59 4.60 16.41
CA ASN A 264 -6.84 5.61 17.41
C ASN A 264 -7.21 6.96 16.79
N ALA A 265 -6.48 7.42 15.78
CA ALA A 265 -6.72 8.68 15.10
C ALA A 265 -8.08 8.71 14.39
N CYS A 266 -8.47 7.62 13.71
CA CYS A 266 -9.76 7.57 13.02
C CYS A 266 -10.94 7.66 14.01
N ARG A 267 -10.86 6.91 15.12
CA ARG A 267 -11.89 6.95 16.17
C ARG A 267 -11.96 8.32 16.81
N GLU A 268 -10.81 8.91 17.11
CA GLU A 268 -10.71 10.23 17.71
C GLU A 268 -11.33 11.29 16.80
N TYR A 269 -10.98 11.32 15.51
CA TYR A 269 -11.55 12.27 14.56
C TYR A 269 -13.09 12.16 14.45
N LEU A 270 -13.61 10.93 14.39
CA LEU A 270 -15.06 10.70 14.36
C LEU A 270 -15.74 11.14 15.67
N PHE A 271 -15.12 10.87 16.82
CA PHE A 271 -15.61 11.36 18.11
C PHE A 271 -15.64 12.89 18.15
N LEU A 272 -14.54 13.55 17.76
CA LEU A 272 -14.42 15.01 17.78
C LEU A 272 -15.49 15.68 16.91
N THR A 273 -15.68 15.17 15.70
CA THR A 273 -16.69 15.70 14.77
C THR A 273 -18.12 15.50 15.28
N GLU A 274 -18.43 14.34 15.86
CA GLU A 274 -19.79 14.05 16.33
C GLU A 274 -20.14 14.72 17.66
N PHE A 275 -19.23 14.71 18.62
CA PHE A 275 -19.46 15.24 19.97
C PHE A 275 -19.36 16.77 20.01
N PHE A 276 -18.29 17.35 19.46
CA PHE A 276 -18.08 18.80 19.46
C PHE A 276 -18.81 19.53 18.32
N LYS A 277 -19.55 18.82 17.46
CA LYS A 277 -20.34 19.37 16.34
C LYS A 277 -19.52 20.18 15.33
N VAL A 278 -18.22 19.88 15.23
CA VAL A 278 -17.30 20.55 14.30
C VAL A 278 -17.20 19.81 12.96
N ARG A 279 -16.96 20.56 11.88
CA ARG A 279 -16.77 20.02 10.53
C ARG A 279 -15.68 20.80 9.80
N GLY A 280 -15.10 20.20 8.77
CA GLY A 280 -14.11 20.85 7.91
C GLY A 280 -12.88 21.31 8.70
N SER A 281 -12.46 22.56 8.51
CA SER A 281 -11.27 23.14 9.13
C SER A 281 -11.27 23.06 10.67
N GLN A 282 -12.39 23.36 11.31
CA GLN A 282 -12.49 23.33 12.78
C GLN A 282 -12.23 21.93 13.35
N ALA A 283 -12.72 20.88 12.67
CA ALA A 283 -12.46 19.50 13.06
C ALA A 283 -10.97 19.16 12.94
N MET A 284 -10.32 19.65 11.87
CA MET A 284 -8.89 19.47 11.65
C MET A 284 -8.07 20.21 12.70
N ASP A 285 -8.46 21.42 13.08
CA ASP A 285 -7.75 22.22 14.09
C ASP A 285 -7.78 21.54 15.46
N ILE A 286 -8.96 21.08 15.91
CA ILE A 286 -9.09 20.34 17.17
C ILE A 286 -8.32 19.02 17.10
N PHE A 287 -8.43 18.28 16.00
CA PHE A 287 -7.68 17.04 15.80
C PHE A 287 -6.16 17.28 15.89
N ASN A 288 -5.66 18.35 15.29
CA ASN A 288 -4.24 18.71 15.34
C ASN A 288 -3.79 19.10 16.76
N GLN A 289 -4.63 19.74 17.57
CA GLN A 289 -4.33 20.00 18.97
C GLN A 289 -4.26 18.71 19.79
N VAL A 290 -5.16 17.75 19.52
CA VAL A 290 -5.16 16.45 20.18
C VAL A 290 -3.97 15.59 19.75
N MET A 291 -3.81 15.35 18.45
CA MET A 291 -2.87 14.36 17.91
C MET A 291 -1.52 14.95 17.50
N GLY A 292 -1.39 16.26 17.30
CA GLY A 292 -0.21 16.88 16.68
C GLY A 292 1.13 16.56 17.36
N ASN A 293 1.16 16.58 18.70
CA ASN A 293 2.36 16.20 19.47
C ASN A 293 2.75 14.73 19.24
N THR A 294 1.76 13.84 19.19
CA THR A 294 1.93 12.42 18.90
C THR A 294 2.42 12.22 17.47
N LEU A 295 1.80 12.86 16.48
CA LEU A 295 2.21 12.79 15.08
C LEU A 295 3.65 13.27 14.88
N THR A 296 4.03 14.35 15.57
CA THR A 296 5.40 14.89 15.54
C THR A 296 6.41 13.90 16.16
N LEU A 297 6.06 13.26 17.28
CA LEU A 297 6.89 12.21 17.90
C LEU A 297 7.14 11.05 16.93
N MET A 298 6.08 10.58 16.26
CA MET A 298 6.15 9.48 15.30
C MET A 298 7.00 9.84 14.09
N GLN A 299 6.85 11.07 13.56
CA GLN A 299 7.69 11.59 12.48
C GLN A 299 9.17 11.65 12.86
N LYS A 300 9.49 12.09 14.09
CA LYS A 300 10.88 12.10 14.60
C LYS A 300 11.45 10.69 14.75
N SER A 301 10.65 9.73 15.19
CA SER A 301 11.05 8.32 15.29
C SER A 301 11.38 7.74 13.90
N LEU A 302 10.51 8.01 12.92
CA LEU A 302 10.74 7.61 11.53
C LEU A 302 12.00 8.27 10.95
N GLN A 303 12.18 9.57 11.16
CA GLN A 303 13.37 10.29 10.71
C GLN A 303 14.65 9.66 11.27
N SER A 304 14.68 9.39 12.59
CA SER A 304 15.83 8.75 13.25
C SER A 304 16.14 7.37 12.68
N PHE A 305 15.12 6.60 12.29
CA PHE A 305 15.34 5.33 11.59
C PHE A 305 15.93 5.54 10.20
N THR A 306 15.36 6.48 9.42
CA THR A 306 15.77 6.69 8.03
C THR A 306 17.19 7.22 7.89
N GLU A 307 17.68 8.04 8.82
CA GLU A 307 19.01 8.66 8.74
C GLU A 307 20.16 7.65 8.55
N ASP A 308 20.07 6.48 9.20
CA ASP A 308 21.11 5.44 9.17
C ASP A 308 20.61 4.09 8.59
N CYS A 309 19.48 4.08 7.89
CA CYS A 309 18.96 2.85 7.28
C CYS A 309 19.64 2.58 5.93
N TYR A 310 20.20 1.38 5.74
CA TYR A 310 20.72 0.91 4.43
C TYR A 310 19.88 -0.26 3.86
N ASP A 311 18.79 -0.64 4.52
CA ASP A 311 17.85 -1.64 4.03
C ASP A 311 16.84 -0.98 3.08
N THR A 312 17.13 -1.06 1.78
CA THR A 312 16.27 -0.44 0.74
C THR A 312 14.89 -1.11 0.68
N ILE A 313 14.80 -2.41 0.96
CA ILE A 313 13.53 -3.16 0.98
C ILE A 313 12.68 -2.70 2.17
N ALA A 314 13.26 -2.56 3.37
CA ALA A 314 12.54 -2.06 4.55
C ALA A 314 11.96 -0.66 4.32
N LEU A 315 12.77 0.26 3.77
CA LEU A 315 12.34 1.62 3.43
C LEU A 315 11.14 1.59 2.48
N PHE A 316 11.22 0.76 1.42
CA PHE A 316 10.17 0.66 0.43
C PHE A 316 8.90 0.00 0.98
N LEU A 317 9.02 -1.03 1.82
CA LEU A 317 7.89 -1.62 2.54
C LEU A 317 7.21 -0.58 3.44
N CYS A 318 7.97 0.21 4.21
CA CYS A 318 7.42 1.29 5.06
C CYS A 318 6.68 2.35 4.22
N PHE A 319 7.24 2.74 3.06
CA PHE A 319 6.59 3.65 2.12
C PHE A 319 5.24 3.11 1.65
N HIS A 320 5.20 1.84 1.25
CA HIS A 320 3.99 1.17 0.77
C HIS A 320 2.96 0.88 1.87
N ILE A 321 3.40 0.72 3.13
CA ILE A 321 2.52 0.66 4.31
C ILE A 321 1.78 2.00 4.47
N ILE A 322 2.50 3.14 4.38
CA ILE A 322 1.88 4.47 4.47
C ILE A 322 0.81 4.66 3.40
N MET A 323 1.12 4.31 2.14
CA MET A 323 0.17 4.45 1.04
C MET A 323 -1.11 3.64 1.27
N ARG A 324 -0.99 2.40 1.78
CA ARG A 324 -2.14 1.55 2.10
C ARG A 324 -2.94 2.07 3.31
N TYR A 325 -2.27 2.55 4.35
CA TYR A 325 -2.96 3.13 5.51
C TYR A 325 -3.66 4.45 5.20
N ARG A 326 -3.13 5.26 4.29
CA ARG A 326 -3.84 6.43 3.75
C ARG A 326 -5.17 6.02 3.11
N ILE A 327 -5.17 4.99 2.26
CA ILE A 327 -6.42 4.46 1.68
C ILE A 327 -7.39 3.99 2.77
N ILE A 328 -6.91 3.29 3.79
CA ILE A 328 -7.76 2.84 4.90
C ILE A 328 -8.39 4.03 5.65
N CYS A 329 -7.64 5.10 5.90
CA CYS A 329 -8.17 6.32 6.52
C CYS A 329 -9.27 6.96 5.66
N HIS A 330 -9.05 7.07 4.35
CA HIS A 330 -10.07 7.58 3.42
C HIS A 330 -11.31 6.69 3.34
N LYS A 331 -11.16 5.36 3.34
CA LYS A 331 -12.29 4.42 3.42
C LYS A 331 -13.12 4.60 4.70
N ARG A 332 -12.46 5.02 5.79
CA ARG A 332 -13.10 5.38 7.07
C ARG A 332 -13.62 6.82 7.12
N ALA A 333 -13.56 7.56 6.02
CA ALA A 333 -13.95 8.97 5.90
C ALA A 333 -13.15 9.93 6.82
N VAL A 334 -11.87 9.62 7.07
CA VAL A 334 -10.99 10.43 7.91
C VAL A 334 -9.83 11.02 7.10
N PRO A 335 -9.89 12.29 6.68
CA PRO A 335 -8.80 12.97 5.95
C PRO A 335 -7.72 13.55 6.90
N ALA A 336 -7.91 13.45 8.22
CA ALA A 336 -7.11 14.16 9.21
C ALA A 336 -5.61 13.82 9.21
N LEU A 337 -5.24 12.65 8.69
CA LEU A 337 -3.87 12.16 8.65
C LEU A 337 -3.15 12.44 7.31
N ASP A 338 -3.79 13.06 6.32
CA ASP A 338 -3.19 13.22 4.98
C ASP A 338 -1.84 13.93 5.02
N LYS A 339 -1.78 15.08 5.69
CA LYS A 339 -0.53 15.83 5.88
C LYS A 339 0.54 15.02 6.62
N TYR A 340 0.14 14.17 7.56
CA TYR A 340 1.06 13.29 8.26
C TYR A 340 1.66 12.24 7.32
N TRP A 341 0.84 11.62 6.46
CA TRP A 341 1.30 10.66 5.47
C TRP A 341 2.21 11.30 4.41
N ASP A 342 1.89 12.51 3.95
CA ASP A 342 2.72 13.27 3.01
C ASP A 342 4.10 13.60 3.62
N ASN A 343 4.15 13.95 4.91
CA ASN A 343 5.42 14.15 5.61
C ASN A 343 6.22 12.84 5.75
N CYS A 344 5.57 11.74 6.13
CA CYS A 344 6.26 10.45 6.28
C CYS A 344 6.84 9.95 4.95
N THR A 345 6.11 10.10 3.84
CA THR A 345 6.63 9.77 2.50
C THR A 345 7.79 10.68 2.12
N SER A 346 7.73 11.98 2.44
CA SER A 346 8.82 12.94 2.21
C SER A 346 10.07 12.66 3.04
N ILE A 347 9.95 11.97 4.19
CA ILE A 347 11.10 11.52 5.00
C ILE A 347 11.74 10.26 4.38
N ILE A 348 10.93 9.28 3.98
CA ILE A 348 11.44 7.98 3.49
C ILE A 348 12.02 8.09 2.09
N TRP A 349 11.36 8.81 1.18
CA TRP A 349 11.68 8.80 -0.25
C TRP A 349 13.12 9.25 -0.56
N PRO A 350 13.63 10.38 -0.02
CA PRO A 350 15.01 10.80 -0.28
C PRO A 350 16.04 9.76 0.18
N ARG A 351 15.80 9.12 1.33
CA ARG A 351 16.69 8.08 1.84
C ARG A 351 16.64 6.83 0.96
N PHE A 352 15.44 6.38 0.59
CA PHE A 352 15.26 5.24 -0.32
C PHE A 352 16.03 5.46 -1.61
N HIS A 353 15.84 6.62 -2.25
CA HIS A 353 16.56 6.97 -3.47
C HIS A 353 18.08 6.97 -3.24
N HIS A 354 18.56 7.60 -2.17
CA HIS A 354 19.99 7.63 -1.87
C HIS A 354 20.60 6.23 -1.71
N VAL A 355 19.98 5.37 -0.90
CA VAL A 355 20.49 4.01 -0.64
C VAL A 355 20.42 3.15 -1.91
N PHE A 356 19.39 3.31 -2.72
CA PHE A 356 19.30 2.65 -4.02
C PHE A 356 20.42 3.13 -4.95
N SER A 357 20.65 4.45 -5.06
CA SER A 357 21.70 5.02 -5.90
C SER A 357 23.10 4.57 -5.48
N ILE A 358 23.42 4.49 -4.19
CA ILE A 358 24.74 3.99 -3.75
C ILE A 358 24.92 2.50 -4.04
N ASN A 359 23.85 1.70 -4.06
CA ASN A 359 23.91 0.31 -4.52
C ASN A 359 24.26 0.24 -6.01
N ILE A 360 23.62 1.06 -6.85
CA ILE A 360 23.96 1.18 -8.28
C ILE A 360 25.42 1.60 -8.46
N GLN A 361 25.85 2.63 -7.73
CA GLN A 361 27.24 3.12 -7.77
C GLN A 361 28.24 2.05 -7.32
N SER A 362 27.91 1.26 -6.30
CA SER A 362 28.78 0.18 -5.83
C SER A 362 29.07 -0.85 -6.93
N ILE A 363 28.08 -1.16 -7.77
CA ILE A 363 28.23 -2.09 -8.90
C ILE A 363 29.06 -1.44 -10.02
N LYS A 364 28.81 -0.16 -10.32
CA LYS A 364 29.58 0.58 -11.33
C LYS A 364 31.07 0.66 -10.95
N ALA A 365 31.35 0.85 -9.66
CA ALA A 365 32.69 0.97 -9.10
C ALA A 365 33.43 -0.36 -8.90
N CYS A 366 32.76 -1.51 -9.08
CA CYS A 366 33.42 -2.82 -8.98
C CYS A 366 34.62 -2.90 -9.93
N ASP A 367 35.71 -3.48 -9.43
CA ASP A 367 36.88 -3.84 -10.23
C ASP A 367 36.81 -5.33 -10.59
N PRO A 368 36.54 -5.68 -11.86
CA PRO A 368 36.40 -7.05 -12.31
C PRO A 368 37.61 -7.93 -11.94
N LEU A 369 38.82 -7.34 -11.87
CA LEU A 369 40.06 -8.08 -11.65
C LEU A 369 40.20 -8.64 -10.23
N LYS A 370 39.42 -8.13 -9.27
CA LYS A 370 39.47 -8.55 -7.87
C LYS A 370 38.63 -9.80 -7.57
N PHE A 371 37.79 -10.23 -8.52
CA PHE A 371 36.89 -11.35 -8.32
C PHE A 371 37.49 -12.68 -8.80
N ASN A 372 37.00 -13.77 -8.20
CA ASN A 372 37.33 -15.12 -8.64
C ASN A 372 36.86 -15.34 -10.09
N LYS A 373 37.71 -15.98 -10.89
CA LYS A 373 37.45 -16.29 -12.31
C LYS A 373 36.65 -17.58 -12.46
N GLU A 374 35.39 -17.54 -12.04
CA GLU A 374 34.47 -18.68 -12.17
C GLU A 374 33.41 -18.39 -13.25
N THR A 375 33.10 -19.39 -14.08
CA THR A 375 32.09 -19.26 -15.16
C THR A 375 30.65 -19.42 -14.65
N GLY A 376 30.47 -19.73 -13.37
CA GLY A 376 29.15 -19.83 -12.72
C GLY A 376 28.49 -18.47 -12.47
N PRO A 377 27.24 -18.46 -11.99
CA PRO A 377 26.54 -17.23 -11.67
C PRO A 377 27.25 -16.43 -10.57
N HIS A 378 27.48 -15.14 -10.83
CA HIS A 378 28.12 -14.24 -9.89
C HIS A 378 27.15 -13.83 -8.77
N TYR A 379 27.64 -13.67 -7.55
CA TYR A 379 26.79 -13.32 -6.40
C TYR A 379 26.08 -11.97 -6.58
N VAL A 380 26.72 -10.99 -7.25
CA VAL A 380 26.11 -9.68 -7.59
C VAL A 380 24.86 -9.89 -8.44
N THR A 381 24.90 -10.82 -9.39
CA THR A 381 23.75 -11.17 -10.25
C THR A 381 22.60 -11.72 -9.43
N ARG A 382 22.89 -12.57 -8.45
CA ARG A 382 21.87 -13.09 -7.53
C ARG A 382 21.25 -11.97 -6.69
N ARG A 383 22.07 -11.10 -6.09
CA ARG A 383 21.61 -9.94 -5.31
C ARG A 383 20.73 -9.02 -6.15
N TYR A 384 21.16 -8.72 -7.37
CA TYR A 384 20.38 -7.94 -8.34
C TYR A 384 19.02 -8.58 -8.64
N ALA A 385 19.00 -9.87 -8.96
CA ALA A 385 17.79 -10.57 -9.33
C ALA A 385 16.79 -10.64 -8.16
N GLU A 386 17.26 -11.02 -6.96
CA GLU A 386 16.42 -11.09 -5.76
C GLU A 386 15.87 -9.71 -5.37
N PHE A 387 16.69 -8.66 -5.48
CA PHE A 387 16.32 -7.30 -5.12
C PHE A 387 15.33 -6.69 -6.13
N SER A 388 15.62 -6.82 -7.43
CA SER A 388 14.75 -6.25 -8.47
C SER A 388 13.39 -6.93 -8.45
N ALA A 389 13.35 -8.26 -8.31
CA ALA A 389 12.09 -8.99 -8.13
C ALA A 389 11.31 -8.53 -6.90
N ALA A 390 12.00 -8.26 -5.76
CA ALA A 390 11.37 -7.72 -4.56
C ALA A 390 10.76 -6.33 -4.79
N VAL A 391 11.50 -5.41 -5.40
CA VAL A 391 11.04 -4.05 -5.68
C VAL A 391 9.86 -4.06 -6.66
N VAL A 392 9.95 -4.85 -7.73
CA VAL A 392 8.85 -5.00 -8.71
C VAL A 392 7.59 -5.53 -8.00
N SER A 393 7.72 -6.60 -7.22
CA SER A 393 6.59 -7.19 -6.47
C SER A 393 5.93 -6.19 -5.52
N ILE A 394 6.71 -5.40 -4.78
CA ILE A 394 6.18 -4.38 -3.86
C ILE A 394 5.46 -3.26 -4.64
N SER A 395 6.00 -2.88 -5.81
CA SER A 395 5.51 -1.77 -6.62
C SER A 395 4.20 -2.07 -7.36
N GLU A 396 3.78 -3.33 -7.51
CA GLU A 396 2.56 -3.71 -8.24
C GLU A 396 1.30 -2.95 -7.76
N GLY A 397 1.19 -2.72 -6.44
CA GLY A 397 0.04 -2.01 -5.88
C GLY A 397 0.05 -0.49 -6.07
N PHE A 398 1.23 0.12 -6.23
CA PHE A 398 1.40 1.56 -6.40
C PHE A 398 2.62 1.84 -7.28
N PRO A 399 2.47 1.80 -8.61
CA PRO A 399 3.57 2.08 -9.54
C PRO A 399 4.11 3.50 -9.36
N CYS A 400 5.44 3.64 -9.36
CA CYS A 400 6.11 4.92 -9.21
C CYS A 400 7.22 5.07 -10.27
N GLU A 401 7.15 6.13 -11.06
CA GLU A 401 8.08 6.41 -12.16
C GLU A 401 9.54 6.48 -11.68
N GLY A 402 9.80 7.11 -10.53
CA GLY A 402 11.14 7.19 -9.96
C GLY A 402 11.74 5.81 -9.62
N VAL A 403 10.92 4.84 -9.18
CA VAL A 403 11.38 3.46 -8.95
C VAL A 403 11.68 2.76 -10.27
N THR A 404 10.84 2.96 -11.29
CA THR A 404 11.06 2.41 -12.63
C THR A 404 12.37 2.91 -13.24
N GLN A 405 12.70 4.18 -13.05
CA GLN A 405 13.97 4.75 -13.50
C GLN A 405 15.17 4.13 -12.75
N LEU A 406 15.10 4.04 -11.42
CA LEU A 406 16.16 3.44 -10.60
C LEU A 406 16.42 1.97 -10.96
N LEU A 407 15.36 1.19 -11.23
CA LEU A 407 15.47 -0.19 -11.71
C LEU A 407 16.15 -0.27 -13.08
N ALA A 408 15.81 0.63 -14.00
CA ALA A 408 16.45 0.70 -15.31
C ALA A 408 17.96 1.02 -15.20
N GLU A 409 18.33 1.98 -14.35
CA GLU A 409 19.73 2.33 -14.09
C GLU A 409 20.51 1.18 -13.42
N LEU A 410 19.88 0.45 -12.50
CA LEU A 410 20.46 -0.72 -11.86
C LEU A 410 20.70 -1.85 -12.88
N ARG A 411 19.71 -2.11 -13.74
CA ARG A 411 19.83 -3.09 -14.82
C ARG A 411 21.01 -2.77 -15.73
N GLU A 412 21.13 -1.51 -16.17
CA GLU A 412 22.23 -1.08 -17.02
C GLU A 412 23.59 -1.25 -16.32
N ALA A 413 23.69 -0.89 -15.04
CA ALA A 413 24.90 -1.07 -14.25
C ALA A 413 25.32 -2.55 -14.15
N VAL A 414 24.36 -3.44 -13.92
CA VAL A 414 24.62 -4.90 -13.84
C VAL A 414 24.99 -5.48 -15.19
N GLN A 415 24.33 -5.08 -16.28
CA GLN A 415 24.69 -5.53 -17.63
C GLN A 415 26.11 -5.10 -17.99
N CYS A 416 26.48 -3.85 -17.72
CA CYS A 416 27.85 -3.35 -17.93
C CYS A 416 28.87 -4.11 -17.08
N PHE A 417 28.55 -4.39 -15.81
CA PHE A 417 29.39 -5.18 -14.93
C PHE A 417 29.60 -6.60 -15.47
N LEU A 418 28.54 -7.28 -15.91
CA LEU A 418 28.62 -8.63 -16.46
C LEU A 418 29.47 -8.69 -17.74
N LEU A 419 29.35 -7.71 -18.63
CA LEU A 419 30.17 -7.62 -19.83
C LEU A 419 31.66 -7.39 -19.49
N ARG A 420 31.95 -6.50 -18.53
CA ARG A 420 33.32 -6.27 -18.04
C ARG A 420 33.92 -7.51 -17.38
N MET A 421 33.12 -8.24 -16.61
CA MET A 421 33.52 -9.53 -16.01
C MET A 421 33.79 -10.59 -17.08
N ALA A 422 32.89 -10.72 -18.05
CA ALA A 422 33.06 -11.64 -19.16
C ALA A 422 34.36 -11.37 -19.93
N ALA A 423 34.71 -10.10 -20.16
CA ALA A 423 35.93 -9.71 -20.87
C ALA A 423 37.25 -10.14 -20.18
N ILE A 424 37.23 -10.54 -18.90
CA ILE A 424 38.42 -11.07 -18.21
C ILE A 424 38.78 -12.47 -18.71
N PHE A 425 37.79 -13.25 -19.14
CA PHE A 425 38.05 -14.61 -19.59
C PHE A 425 38.77 -14.59 -20.94
N PRO A 426 39.86 -15.36 -21.10
CA PRO A 426 40.68 -15.34 -22.31
C PRO A 426 39.94 -15.92 -23.52
N ASN A 427 39.07 -16.90 -23.30
CA ASN A 427 38.42 -17.67 -24.37
C ASN A 427 36.98 -17.21 -24.56
N ARG A 428 36.55 -16.97 -25.81
CA ARG A 428 35.17 -16.53 -26.13
C ARG A 428 34.11 -17.48 -25.56
N THR A 429 34.35 -18.78 -25.61
CA THR A 429 33.49 -19.81 -25.00
C THR A 429 33.26 -19.56 -23.51
N GLN A 430 34.31 -19.25 -22.74
CA GLN A 430 34.19 -18.95 -21.30
C GLN A 430 33.45 -17.64 -21.04
N GLN A 431 33.66 -16.62 -21.89
CA GLN A 431 32.90 -15.36 -21.81
C GLN A 431 31.41 -15.61 -21.98
N LEU A 432 31.03 -16.43 -22.97
CA LEU A 432 29.64 -16.77 -23.26
C LEU A 432 29.03 -17.65 -22.17
N LEU A 433 29.76 -18.65 -21.66
CA LEU A 433 29.34 -19.47 -20.52
C LEU A 433 28.98 -18.61 -19.31
N PHE A 434 29.87 -17.68 -18.95
CA PHE A 434 29.63 -16.77 -17.84
C PHE A 434 28.36 -15.94 -18.05
N LEU A 435 28.19 -15.31 -19.22
CA LEU A 435 27.01 -14.48 -19.50
C LEU A 435 25.72 -15.30 -19.47
N ILE A 436 25.71 -16.48 -20.10
CA ILE A 436 24.54 -17.36 -20.16
C ILE A 436 24.12 -17.81 -18.75
N ASN A 437 25.07 -18.29 -17.94
CA ASN A 437 24.79 -18.72 -16.56
C ASN A 437 24.21 -17.58 -15.69
N ASN A 438 24.71 -16.36 -15.87
CA ASN A 438 24.22 -15.20 -15.14
C ASN A 438 22.83 -14.76 -15.61
N TYR A 439 22.57 -14.74 -16.92
CA TYR A 439 21.24 -14.38 -17.44
C TYR A 439 20.18 -15.43 -17.10
N ASP A 440 20.51 -16.72 -17.15
CA ASP A 440 19.63 -17.79 -16.72
C ASP A 440 19.23 -17.65 -15.25
N LEU A 441 20.19 -17.35 -14.36
CA LEU A 441 19.91 -17.10 -12.95
C LEU A 441 18.92 -15.94 -12.76
N VAL A 442 19.12 -14.83 -13.46
CA VAL A 442 18.22 -13.67 -13.40
C VAL A 442 16.81 -14.10 -13.78
N LEU A 443 16.65 -14.75 -14.93
CA LEU A 443 15.34 -15.20 -15.42
C LEU A 443 14.68 -16.20 -14.48
N GLY A 444 15.44 -17.15 -13.92
CA GLY A 444 14.93 -18.11 -12.95
C GLY A 444 14.29 -17.43 -11.74
N VAL A 445 14.98 -16.45 -11.16
CA VAL A 445 14.46 -15.69 -9.99
C VAL A 445 13.23 -14.85 -10.36
N PHE A 446 13.22 -14.20 -11.53
CA PHE A 446 12.05 -13.43 -11.98
C PHE A 446 10.84 -14.33 -12.25
N MET A 447 11.02 -15.48 -12.88
CA MET A 447 9.94 -16.44 -13.15
C MET A 447 9.32 -17.03 -11.88
N GLU A 448 10.11 -17.21 -10.82
CA GLU A 448 9.60 -17.70 -9.53
C GLU A 448 8.82 -16.64 -8.74
N ARG A 449 9.16 -15.34 -8.90
CA ARG A 449 8.74 -14.28 -7.98
C ARG A 449 7.82 -13.22 -8.60
N THR A 450 7.69 -13.17 -9.91
CA THR A 450 6.82 -12.21 -10.60
C THR A 450 5.74 -12.94 -11.38
N ARG A 451 4.51 -12.40 -11.37
CA ARG A 451 3.34 -13.04 -12.01
C ARG A 451 3.27 -12.82 -13.52
N ASP A 452 3.98 -11.81 -14.03
CA ASP A 452 3.99 -11.40 -15.43
C ASP A 452 5.42 -11.20 -15.96
N ASN A 453 5.61 -11.38 -17.28
CA ASN A 453 6.87 -11.08 -17.96
C ASN A 453 7.20 -9.58 -17.82
N SER A 454 7.97 -9.21 -16.80
CA SER A 454 8.45 -7.84 -16.64
C SER A 454 9.29 -7.43 -17.86
N LYS A 455 9.32 -6.13 -18.18
CA LYS A 455 10.20 -5.58 -19.23
C LYS A 455 11.68 -5.92 -18.98
N GLU A 456 12.05 -6.18 -17.72
CA GLU A 456 13.38 -6.62 -17.33
C GLU A 456 13.62 -8.08 -17.73
N ALA A 457 12.68 -8.97 -17.41
CA ALA A 457 12.75 -10.38 -17.80
C ALA A 457 12.82 -10.55 -19.31
N GLU A 458 12.05 -9.78 -20.08
CA GLU A 458 12.10 -9.83 -21.54
C GLU A 458 13.48 -9.43 -22.10
N SER A 459 14.07 -8.35 -21.58
CA SER A 459 15.40 -7.90 -21.98
C SER A 459 16.49 -8.95 -21.72
N PHE A 460 16.48 -9.60 -20.54
CA PHE A 460 17.44 -10.68 -20.24
C PHE A 460 17.17 -11.95 -21.07
N LYS A 461 15.92 -12.23 -21.43
CA LYS A 461 15.54 -13.36 -22.29
C LYS A 461 16.06 -13.20 -23.72
N GLU A 462 15.97 -12.00 -24.29
CA GLU A 462 16.55 -11.69 -25.59
C GLU A 462 18.07 -11.85 -25.58
N GLN A 463 18.73 -11.30 -24.55
CA GLN A 463 20.19 -11.42 -24.40
C GLN A 463 20.64 -12.88 -24.19
N LEU A 464 19.92 -13.65 -23.38
CA LEU A 464 20.17 -15.08 -23.20
C LEU A 464 20.06 -15.84 -24.52
N ASN A 465 19.02 -15.57 -25.31
CA ASN A 465 18.84 -16.22 -26.61
C ASN A 465 19.96 -15.86 -27.58
N ALA A 466 20.31 -14.57 -27.71
CA ALA A 466 21.39 -14.12 -28.56
C ALA A 466 22.74 -14.76 -28.18
N LYS A 467 23.08 -14.78 -26.88
CA LYS A 467 24.33 -15.37 -26.40
C LYS A 467 24.34 -16.89 -26.48
N SER A 468 23.19 -17.53 -26.32
CA SER A 468 23.03 -18.97 -26.53
C SER A 468 23.31 -19.35 -28.00
N SER A 469 22.78 -18.59 -28.95
CA SER A 469 23.03 -18.83 -30.38
C SER A 469 24.51 -18.65 -30.74
N GLU A 470 25.15 -17.61 -30.19
CA GLU A 470 26.59 -17.38 -30.37
C GLU A 470 27.43 -18.53 -29.76
N TYR A 471 27.06 -19.00 -28.57
CA TYR A 471 27.74 -20.12 -27.90
C TYR A 471 27.63 -21.43 -28.68
N VAL A 472 26.46 -21.69 -29.28
CA VAL A 472 26.24 -22.86 -30.13
C VAL A 472 27.18 -22.86 -31.33
N GLU A 473 27.40 -21.71 -31.98
CA GLU A 473 28.36 -21.65 -33.10
C GLU A 473 29.80 -21.86 -32.62
N GLU A 474 30.19 -21.24 -31.51
CA GLU A 474 31.54 -21.38 -30.96
C GLU A 474 31.86 -22.79 -30.47
N ILE A 475 30.92 -23.50 -29.86
CA ILE A 475 31.17 -24.88 -29.41
C ILE A 475 31.21 -25.88 -30.57
N LEU A 476 30.54 -25.59 -31.68
CA LEU A 476 30.61 -26.40 -32.89
C LEU A 476 31.92 -26.17 -33.65
N SER A 477 32.54 -24.99 -33.53
CA SER A 477 33.70 -24.58 -34.33
C SER A 477 34.94 -25.51 -34.19
N PRO A 478 35.36 -25.95 -32.99
CA PRO A 478 36.51 -26.87 -32.85
C PRO A 478 36.32 -28.22 -33.52
N TYR A 479 35.08 -28.74 -33.57
CA TYR A 479 34.77 -30.07 -34.08
C TYR A 479 34.33 -30.06 -35.55
N PHE A 480 33.56 -29.03 -35.94
CA PHE A 480 32.88 -28.94 -37.24
C PHE A 480 33.13 -27.62 -37.98
N GLY A 481 34.04 -26.77 -37.49
CA GLY A 481 34.29 -25.44 -38.05
C GLY A 481 34.72 -25.46 -39.51
N GLY A 482 35.50 -26.45 -39.93
CA GLY A 482 35.88 -26.63 -41.34
C GLY A 482 34.66 -26.87 -42.25
N ILE A 483 33.68 -27.64 -41.79
CA ILE A 483 32.43 -27.92 -42.52
C ILE A 483 31.54 -26.67 -42.53
N ILE A 484 31.41 -26.00 -41.39
CA ILE A 484 30.63 -24.77 -41.28
C ILE A 484 31.19 -23.69 -42.22
N GLN A 485 32.51 -23.51 -42.26
CA GLN A 485 33.17 -22.58 -43.16
C GLN A 485 32.96 -22.97 -44.62
N LEU A 486 33.12 -24.25 -44.97
CA LEU A 486 32.87 -24.75 -46.33
C LEU A 486 31.43 -24.45 -46.79
N VAL A 487 30.43 -24.68 -45.93
CA VAL A 487 29.02 -24.36 -46.23
C VAL A 487 28.86 -22.86 -46.46
N LYS A 488 29.33 -22.01 -45.54
CA LYS A 488 29.20 -20.55 -45.64
C LYS A 488 29.91 -19.98 -46.88
N GLU A 489 31.14 -20.43 -47.18
CA GLU A 489 31.90 -20.01 -48.36
C GLU A 489 31.23 -20.46 -49.66
N SER A 490 30.76 -21.70 -49.72
CA SER A 490 30.11 -22.25 -50.90
C SER A 490 28.75 -21.59 -51.18
N GLU A 491 27.94 -21.33 -50.15
CA GLU A 491 26.67 -20.58 -50.29
C GLU A 491 26.93 -19.17 -50.83
N ALA A 492 27.93 -18.46 -50.30
CA ALA A 492 28.29 -17.12 -50.78
C ALA A 492 28.81 -17.11 -52.24
N LEU A 493 29.53 -18.15 -52.66
CA LEU A 493 30.00 -18.30 -54.04
C LEU A 493 28.85 -18.65 -55.00
N ILE A 494 27.90 -19.47 -54.56
CA ILE A 494 26.69 -19.80 -55.30
C ILE A 494 25.82 -18.55 -55.49
N GLU A 495 25.64 -17.74 -54.45
CA GLU A 495 24.91 -16.47 -54.52
C GLU A 495 25.56 -15.45 -55.47
N LYS A 496 26.91 -15.45 -55.56
CA LYS A 496 27.67 -14.60 -56.48
C LYS A 496 27.80 -15.18 -57.90
N GLY A 497 27.28 -16.38 -58.17
CA GLY A 497 27.34 -17.03 -59.47
C GLY A 497 28.72 -17.56 -59.89
N LEU A 498 29.68 -17.64 -58.96
CA LEU A 498 31.08 -18.02 -59.22
C LEU A 498 31.27 -19.54 -59.15
N THR A 499 30.67 -20.26 -60.11
CA THR A 499 30.64 -21.74 -60.14
C THR A 499 31.99 -22.39 -60.44
N ASP A 500 32.93 -21.69 -61.08
CA ASP A 500 34.27 -22.21 -61.36
C ASP A 500 35.19 -22.22 -60.13
N GLU A 501 34.97 -21.33 -59.16
CA GLU A 501 35.70 -21.35 -57.88
C GLU A 501 35.20 -22.46 -56.95
N LEU A 502 33.92 -22.83 -57.05
CA LEU A 502 33.33 -23.95 -56.31
C LEU A 502 34.05 -25.28 -56.58
N LYS A 503 34.49 -25.51 -57.84
CA LYS A 503 35.25 -26.70 -58.24
C LYS A 503 36.65 -26.75 -57.62
N ARG A 504 37.26 -25.60 -57.30
CA ARG A 504 38.57 -25.54 -56.63
C ARG A 504 38.49 -25.95 -55.16
N HIS A 505 37.31 -25.85 -54.55
CA HIS A 505 37.06 -26.28 -53.18
C HIS A 505 36.67 -27.77 -53.07
N GLU A 506 36.54 -28.50 -54.18
CA GLU A 506 36.07 -29.90 -54.20
C GLU A 506 37.03 -30.87 -53.47
N SER A 507 38.35 -30.70 -53.61
CA SER A 507 39.31 -31.55 -52.87
C SER A 507 39.25 -31.31 -51.36
N ARG A 508 39.19 -30.05 -50.93
CA ARG A 508 39.01 -29.65 -49.52
C ARG A 508 37.68 -30.17 -48.97
N ALA A 509 36.62 -30.19 -49.78
CA ALA A 509 35.32 -30.72 -49.41
C ALA A 509 35.36 -32.23 -49.17
N ILE A 510 36.06 -32.99 -50.01
CA ILE A 510 36.23 -34.45 -49.85
C ILE A 510 36.96 -34.77 -48.54
N ASP A 511 38.08 -34.10 -48.25
CA ASP A 511 38.86 -34.33 -47.04
C ASP A 511 38.05 -34.02 -45.76
N LEU A 512 37.27 -32.93 -45.78
CA LEU A 512 36.40 -32.54 -44.67
C LEU A 512 35.22 -33.50 -44.47
N VAL A 513 34.62 -34.01 -45.55
CA VAL A 513 33.54 -35.01 -45.48
C VAL A 513 34.06 -36.34 -44.95
N GLN A 514 35.25 -36.78 -45.35
CA GLN A 514 35.85 -38.00 -44.85
C GLN A 514 36.21 -37.88 -43.36
N SER A 515 36.79 -36.74 -42.95
CA SER A 515 37.06 -36.44 -41.53
C SER A 515 35.77 -36.42 -40.70
N PHE A 516 34.70 -35.81 -41.22
CA PHE A 516 33.39 -35.81 -40.57
C PHE A 516 32.84 -37.23 -40.38
N THR A 517 32.79 -38.02 -41.45
CA THR A 517 32.25 -39.39 -41.43
C THR A 517 32.96 -40.28 -40.42
N ASN A 518 34.26 -40.07 -40.19
CA ASN A 518 35.04 -40.83 -39.22
C ASN A 518 34.84 -40.37 -37.77
N ASN A 519 34.66 -39.06 -37.51
CA ASN A 519 34.76 -38.48 -36.17
C ASN A 519 33.45 -37.90 -35.59
N TRP A 520 32.37 -37.83 -36.38
CA TRP A 520 31.14 -37.14 -35.97
C TRP A 520 30.55 -37.69 -34.67
N LYS A 521 30.53 -39.01 -34.48
CA LYS A 521 29.91 -39.64 -33.29
C LYS A 521 30.67 -39.32 -32.00
N GLN A 522 32.00 -39.42 -32.04
CA GLN A 522 32.86 -39.06 -30.89
C GLN A 522 32.78 -37.56 -30.59
N SER A 523 32.76 -36.73 -31.63
CA SER A 523 32.63 -35.27 -31.49
C SER A 523 31.29 -34.88 -30.84
N LEU A 524 30.19 -35.54 -31.23
CA LEU A 524 28.88 -35.33 -30.60
C LEU A 524 28.85 -35.70 -29.11
N GLU A 525 29.48 -36.81 -28.74
CA GLU A 525 29.57 -37.25 -27.34
C GLU A 525 30.40 -36.26 -26.51
N GLN A 526 31.52 -35.76 -27.06
CA GLN A 526 32.37 -34.77 -26.41
C GLN A 526 31.64 -33.43 -26.22
N ILE A 527 30.97 -32.92 -27.25
CA ILE A 527 30.15 -31.69 -27.18
C ILE A 527 29.07 -31.83 -26.11
N ASN A 528 28.34 -32.96 -26.08
CA ASN A 528 27.30 -33.19 -25.09
C ASN A 528 27.88 -33.20 -23.65
N SER A 529 29.03 -33.87 -23.45
CA SER A 529 29.70 -33.89 -22.14
C SER A 529 30.19 -32.50 -21.71
N GLU A 530 30.74 -31.73 -22.65
CA GLU A 530 31.27 -30.38 -22.42
C GLU A 530 30.15 -29.40 -22.04
N ILE A 531 29.01 -29.42 -22.77
CA ILE A 531 27.85 -28.58 -22.45
C ILE A 531 27.32 -28.93 -21.06
N LEU A 532 27.02 -30.20 -20.78
CA LEU A 532 26.39 -30.59 -19.51
C LEU A 532 27.28 -30.33 -18.29
N LYS A 533 28.62 -30.38 -18.43
CA LYS A 533 29.55 -30.03 -17.34
C LYS A 533 29.69 -28.52 -17.13
N SER A 534 29.39 -27.71 -18.14
CA SER A 534 29.61 -26.27 -18.13
C SER A 534 28.43 -25.46 -17.55
N PHE A 535 27.23 -26.04 -17.54
CA PHE A 535 26.00 -25.39 -17.07
C PHE A 535 25.48 -26.03 -15.78
N PRO A 536 25.41 -25.29 -14.66
CA PRO A 536 24.84 -25.80 -13.40
C PRO A 536 23.36 -26.16 -13.51
N ASN A 537 22.61 -25.43 -14.35
CA ASN A 537 21.20 -25.70 -14.61
C ASN A 537 21.06 -26.76 -15.73
N LEU A 538 20.61 -27.96 -15.36
CA LEU A 538 20.46 -29.09 -16.28
C LEU A 538 19.38 -28.86 -17.34
N VAL A 539 18.35 -28.05 -17.05
CA VAL A 539 17.30 -27.69 -18.01
C VAL A 539 17.89 -26.80 -19.12
N LEU A 540 18.66 -25.79 -18.72
CA LEU A 540 19.38 -24.92 -19.66
C LEU A 540 20.42 -25.72 -20.46
N GLY A 541 21.23 -26.54 -19.79
CA GLY A 541 22.22 -27.40 -20.42
C GLY A 541 21.59 -28.32 -21.46
N GLY A 542 20.49 -28.99 -21.12
CA GLY A 542 19.72 -29.84 -22.04
C GLY A 542 19.16 -29.05 -23.23
N ALA A 543 18.61 -27.85 -23.00
CA ALA A 543 18.13 -26.98 -24.07
C ALA A 543 19.25 -26.54 -25.03
N LEU A 544 20.44 -26.23 -24.50
CA LEU A 544 21.61 -25.86 -25.30
C LEU A 544 22.17 -27.05 -26.08
N VAL A 545 22.20 -28.26 -25.51
CA VAL A 545 22.51 -29.48 -26.26
C VAL A 545 21.54 -29.61 -27.44
N GLN A 546 20.24 -29.51 -27.21
CA GLN A 546 19.25 -29.61 -28.29
C GLN A 546 19.45 -28.54 -29.36
N ARG A 547 19.63 -27.27 -28.98
CA ARG A 547 19.92 -26.19 -29.94
C ARG A 547 21.19 -26.46 -30.75
N THR A 548 22.24 -26.97 -30.10
CA THR A 548 23.51 -27.33 -30.75
C THR A 548 23.31 -28.45 -31.77
N MET A 549 22.57 -29.49 -31.40
CA MET A 549 22.27 -30.61 -32.28
C MET A 549 21.40 -30.18 -33.46
N THR A 550 20.40 -29.34 -33.24
CA THR A 550 19.55 -28.78 -34.31
C THR A 550 20.38 -27.95 -35.29
N GLN A 551 21.22 -27.05 -34.78
CA GLN A 551 22.10 -26.22 -35.62
C GLN A 551 23.04 -27.07 -36.47
N LEU A 552 23.61 -28.15 -35.90
CA LEU A 552 24.44 -29.09 -36.65
C LEU A 552 23.66 -29.78 -37.77
N VAL A 553 22.42 -30.22 -37.50
CA VAL A 553 21.55 -30.83 -38.53
C VAL A 553 21.25 -29.83 -39.65
N GLU A 554 21.02 -28.55 -39.34
CA GLU A 554 20.81 -27.52 -40.34
C GLU A 554 22.06 -27.28 -41.21
N TYR A 555 23.25 -27.22 -40.59
CA TYR A 555 24.52 -27.15 -41.34
C TYR A 555 24.74 -28.40 -42.21
N TYR A 556 24.42 -29.59 -41.69
CA TYR A 556 24.52 -30.85 -42.42
C TYR A 556 23.57 -30.89 -43.64
N GLN A 557 22.33 -30.44 -43.49
CA GLN A 557 21.36 -30.39 -44.58
C GLN A 557 21.79 -29.40 -45.68
N ARG A 558 22.34 -28.25 -45.29
CA ARG A 558 22.93 -27.27 -46.22
C ARG A 558 24.13 -27.86 -46.94
N LEU A 559 25.06 -28.49 -46.22
CA LEU A 559 26.21 -29.21 -46.79
C LEU A 559 25.77 -30.22 -47.86
N HIS A 560 24.76 -31.03 -47.57
CA HIS A 560 24.25 -32.03 -48.50
C HIS A 560 23.72 -31.44 -49.82
N LYS A 561 23.13 -30.23 -49.79
CA LYS A 561 22.64 -29.51 -50.97
C LYS A 561 23.78 -28.96 -51.84
N ILE A 562 24.86 -28.52 -51.21
CA ILE A 562 26.01 -27.87 -51.86
C ILE A 562 26.95 -28.90 -52.49
N LEU A 563 27.09 -30.09 -51.88
CA LEU A 563 28.04 -31.09 -52.35
C LEU A 563 27.61 -31.75 -53.68
N PRO A 564 28.57 -31.97 -54.61
CA PRO A 564 28.32 -32.73 -55.84
C PRO A 564 28.03 -34.21 -55.54
N ALA A 565 27.34 -34.87 -56.48
CA ALA A 565 26.72 -36.19 -56.27
C ALA A 565 27.74 -37.31 -55.92
N ASN A 566 28.96 -37.22 -56.45
CA ASN A 566 30.11 -38.08 -56.18
C ASN A 566 30.60 -38.01 -54.72
N VAL A 567 30.55 -36.82 -54.09
CA VAL A 567 31.01 -36.61 -52.70
C VAL A 567 29.89 -36.90 -51.70
N ARG A 568 28.64 -36.65 -52.10
CA ARG A 568 27.44 -36.93 -51.28
C ARG A 568 27.33 -38.39 -50.87
N THR A 569 27.77 -39.34 -51.70
CA THR A 569 27.74 -40.78 -51.39
C THR A 569 28.71 -41.20 -50.27
N GLN A 570 29.72 -40.38 -49.97
CA GLN A 570 30.72 -40.65 -48.92
C GLN A 570 30.29 -40.12 -47.54
N LEU A 571 29.15 -39.44 -47.48
CA LEU A 571 28.66 -38.75 -46.31
C LEU A 571 27.77 -39.68 -45.49
N THR A 572 28.01 -39.75 -44.17
CA THR A 572 27.18 -40.58 -43.26
C THR A 572 25.71 -40.26 -43.43
N ASN A 573 24.85 -41.28 -43.60
CA ASN A 573 23.41 -41.07 -43.76
C ASN A 573 22.81 -40.31 -42.57
N ILE A 574 22.06 -39.23 -42.86
CA ILE A 574 21.41 -38.37 -41.87
C ILE A 574 20.58 -39.12 -40.84
N HIS A 575 19.99 -40.27 -41.19
CA HIS A 575 19.22 -41.09 -40.27
C HIS A 575 20.05 -41.60 -39.10
N PHE A 576 21.32 -41.97 -39.31
CA PHE A 576 22.20 -42.41 -38.21
C PHE A 576 22.53 -41.25 -37.28
N ILE A 577 22.76 -40.06 -37.82
CA ILE A 577 23.01 -38.84 -37.04
C ILE A 577 21.77 -38.48 -36.21
N MET A 578 20.58 -38.53 -36.82
CA MET A 578 19.31 -38.28 -36.14
C MET A 578 19.01 -39.29 -35.02
N ILE A 579 19.35 -40.57 -35.21
CA ILE A 579 19.22 -41.61 -34.17
C ILE A 579 20.15 -41.31 -33.00
N GLU A 580 21.39 -40.90 -33.27
CA GLU A 580 22.35 -40.56 -32.21
C GLU A 580 21.92 -39.30 -31.45
N ILE A 581 21.50 -38.24 -32.16
CA ILE A 581 20.99 -37.00 -31.56
C ILE A 581 19.80 -37.27 -30.62
N LYS A 582 18.91 -38.21 -30.99
CA LYS A 582 17.78 -38.60 -30.15
C LYS A 582 18.20 -39.16 -28.79
N LYS A 583 19.40 -39.73 -28.65
CA LYS A 583 19.91 -40.22 -27.35
C LYS A 583 20.23 -39.09 -26.38
N TYR A 584 20.52 -37.90 -26.90
CA TYR A 584 20.85 -36.71 -26.11
C TYR A 584 19.63 -35.81 -25.84
N LYS A 585 18.42 -36.26 -26.23
CA LYS A 585 17.18 -35.62 -25.77
C LYS A 585 16.99 -35.92 -24.30
N VAL A 586 17.25 -34.91 -23.48
CA VAL A 586 16.99 -35.00 -22.05
C VAL A 586 15.49 -34.75 -21.84
N ASN A 587 14.80 -35.75 -21.29
CA ASN A 587 13.42 -35.60 -20.82
C ASN A 587 13.48 -35.04 -19.39
N TYR A 588 13.32 -33.73 -19.24
CA TYR A 588 13.10 -33.08 -17.94
C TYR A 588 11.68 -32.55 -17.87
#